data_AF-A0A061BA89-F1
#
_entry.id   AF-A0A061BA89-F1
#
_cell.length_a   1.000
_cell.length_b   1.000
_cell.length_c   1.000
_cell.angle_alpha   90.00
_cell.angle_beta   90.00
_cell.angle_gamma   90.00
#
_symmetry.space_group_name_H-M   'P 1'
#
loop_
_entity.id
_entity.type
_entity.pdbx_description
1 polymer ?
#
loop_
_entity_poly.entity_id
_entity_poly.type
_entity_poly.pdbx_seq_one_letter_code
_entity_poly.pdbx_strand_id
1 'polypeptide(L)'
;MLRTAFINSKRSFSSTSAARAQAFARAQLLGRVGQEITESESSSGVKYARYPIAVQVKRDGPTSWFNVIAFNEQQINYMTEYVKKG
;
A
#
# COMPACT_ATOMS: atom_id res chain seq x y z
N MET A 1 59.20 0.44 5.38
CA MET A 1 58.40 -0.79 5.17
C MET A 1 56.98 -0.51 5.65
N LEU A 2 56.05 -0.17 4.75
CA LEU A 2 54.65 0.18 5.08
C LEU A 2 53.90 -1.05 5.60
N ARG A 3 53.15 -0.92 6.70
CA ARG A 3 52.13 -1.90 7.10
C ARG A 3 50.76 -1.23 7.13
N THR A 4 49.92 -1.74 6.25
CA THR A 4 48.52 -1.42 5.94
C THR A 4 47.65 -1.27 7.19
N ALA A 5 46.91 -0.15 7.28
CA ALA A 5 45.80 -0.02 8.23
C ALA A 5 44.55 -0.70 7.64
N PHE A 6 43.99 -1.67 8.38
CA PHE A 6 42.71 -2.26 8.05
C PHE A 6 41.59 -1.25 8.29
N ILE A 7 40.90 -0.83 7.22
CA ILE A 7 39.69 -0.01 7.31
C ILE A 7 38.57 -0.92 7.80
N ASN A 8 38.25 -0.83 9.09
CA ASN A 8 37.09 -1.50 9.66
C ASN A 8 35.82 -0.90 9.03
N SER A 9 35.19 -1.65 8.12
CA SER A 9 33.94 -1.24 7.48
C SER A 9 32.87 -1.11 8.56
N LYS A 10 32.53 0.13 8.93
CA LYS A 10 31.35 0.43 9.73
C LYS A 10 30.15 -0.02 8.91
N ARG A 11 29.62 -1.21 9.22
CA ARG A 11 28.28 -1.65 8.77
C ARG A 11 27.27 -0.66 9.34
N SER A 12 27.01 0.41 8.60
CA SER A 12 25.92 1.33 8.87
C SER A 12 24.63 0.66 8.38
N PHE A 13 24.00 -0.13 9.25
CA PHE A 13 22.57 -0.38 9.10
C PHE A 13 21.89 0.97 9.32
N SER A 14 21.24 1.51 8.29
CA SER A 14 20.62 2.83 8.32
C SER A 14 19.75 2.98 9.58
N SER A 15 20.28 3.70 10.57
CA SER A 15 19.66 3.91 11.89
C SER A 15 18.91 5.23 11.96
N THR A 16 18.45 5.75 10.83
CA THR A 16 17.86 7.09 10.79
C THR A 16 16.36 7.03 10.50
N SER A 17 15.59 7.16 11.57
CA SER A 17 14.19 7.60 11.55
C SER A 17 13.95 8.82 10.65
N ALA A 18 14.97 9.67 10.40
CA ALA A 18 14.89 10.80 9.48
C ALA A 18 14.65 10.40 8.01
N ALA A 19 15.22 9.29 7.52
CA ALA A 19 14.97 8.82 6.16
C ALA A 19 13.55 8.24 6.00
N ARG A 20 13.02 7.60 7.05
CA ARG A 20 11.61 7.17 7.12
C ARG A 20 10.63 8.34 7.29
N ALA A 21 11.02 9.40 8.00
CA ALA A 21 10.21 10.60 8.21
C ALA A 21 10.08 11.45 6.93
N GLN A 22 11.08 11.41 6.04
CA GLN A 22 11.03 12.11 4.75
C GLN A 22 10.28 11.33 3.65
N ALA A 23 10.02 10.02 3.85
CA ALA A 23 9.31 9.15 2.91
C ALA A 23 7.92 8.75 3.42
N PHE A 24 7.13 9.72 3.86
CA PHE A 24 5.76 9.48 4.32
C PHE A 24 4.79 9.43 3.12
N ALA A 25 4.35 8.23 2.76
CA ALA A 25 3.31 8.02 1.76
C ALA A 25 2.00 7.63 2.46
N ARG A 26 1.00 8.52 2.43
CA ARG A 26 -0.35 8.26 2.93
C ARG A 26 -1.37 8.84 1.95
N ALA A 27 -2.37 8.02 1.60
CA ALA A 27 -3.56 8.45 0.90
C ALA A 27 -4.79 8.24 1.79
N GLN A 28 -5.76 9.14 1.70
CA GLN A 28 -7.09 8.98 2.29
C GLN A 28 -8.11 9.14 1.17
N LEU A 29 -8.89 8.10 0.93
CA LEU A 29 -9.91 8.06 -0.12
C LEU A 29 -11.26 7.85 0.56
N LEU A 30 -12.22 8.69 0.24
CA LEU A 30 -13.61 8.54 0.66
C LEU A 30 -14.47 8.47 -0.61
N GLY A 31 -15.19 7.36 -0.76
CA GLY A 31 -15.90 7.06 -1.99
C GLY A 31 -16.71 5.78 -1.89
N ARG A 32 -17.29 5.38 -3.02
CA ARG A 32 -18.09 4.16 -3.15
C ARG A 32 -17.32 3.08 -3.89
N VAL A 33 -17.56 1.82 -3.56
CA VAL A 33 -16.91 0.70 -4.25
C VAL A 33 -17.67 0.37 -5.52
N GLY A 34 -16.98 0.34 -6.66
CA GLY A 34 -17.61 0.17 -7.97
C GLY A 34 -17.98 -1.26 -8.34
N GLN A 35 -17.35 -2.25 -7.72
CA GLN A 35 -17.47 -3.67 -8.06
C GLN A 35 -17.45 -4.53 -6.80
N GLU A 36 -17.89 -5.77 -6.92
CA GLU A 36 -17.75 -6.72 -5.81
C GLU A 36 -16.27 -7.05 -5.57
N ILE A 37 -15.91 -7.21 -4.31
CA ILE A 37 -14.54 -7.48 -3.92
C ILE A 37 -14.25 -8.96 -4.17
N THR A 38 -13.21 -9.20 -4.98
CA THR A 38 -12.75 -10.55 -5.31
C THR A 38 -11.36 -10.76 -4.74
N GLU A 39 -11.18 -11.90 -4.06
CA GLU A 39 -9.86 -12.37 -3.63
C GLU A 39 -9.13 -13.00 -4.82
N SER A 40 -7.84 -12.71 -4.95
CA SER A 40 -6.98 -13.26 -5.99
C SER A 40 -5.63 -13.61 -5.40
N GLU A 41 -4.92 -14.53 -6.05
CA GLU A 41 -3.59 -14.97 -5.62
C GLU A 41 -2.55 -14.47 -6.62
N SER A 42 -1.44 -13.93 -6.11
CA SER A 42 -0.32 -13.52 -6.96
C SER A 42 0.47 -14.75 -7.44
N SER A 43 1.31 -14.57 -8.47
CA SER A 43 2.25 -15.61 -8.91
C SER A 43 3.25 -16.05 -7.82
N SER A 44 3.39 -15.27 -6.76
CA SER A 44 4.24 -15.58 -5.60
C SER A 44 3.46 -16.21 -4.42
N GLY A 45 2.19 -16.55 -4.63
CA GLY A 45 1.33 -17.17 -3.60
C GLY A 45 0.75 -16.20 -2.57
N VAL A 46 0.85 -14.88 -2.81
CA VAL A 46 0.33 -13.87 -1.88
C VAL A 46 -1.10 -13.54 -2.26
N LYS A 47 -2.03 -13.74 -1.33
CA LYS A 47 -3.43 -13.35 -1.48
C LYS A 47 -3.58 -11.83 -1.44
N TYR A 48 -4.43 -11.31 -2.33
CA TYR A 48 -4.77 -9.90 -2.37
C TYR A 48 -6.23 -9.71 -2.79
N ALA A 49 -6.83 -8.61 -2.33
CA ALA A 49 -8.12 -8.16 -2.82
C ALA A 49 -7.92 -6.92 -3.70
N ARG A 50 -8.60 -6.89 -4.85
CA ARG A 50 -8.59 -5.75 -5.77
C ARG A 50 -9.98 -5.16 -5.88
N TYR A 51 -10.10 -3.85 -5.73
CA TYR A 51 -11.38 -3.18 -5.84
C TYR A 51 -11.23 -1.72 -6.31
N PRO A 52 -12.10 -1.26 -7.23
CA PRO A 52 -12.12 0.13 -7.66
C PRO A 52 -12.96 0.99 -6.69
N ILE A 53 -12.45 2.16 -6.31
CA ILE A 53 -13.17 3.18 -5.54
C ILE A 53 -13.47 4.38 -6.43
N ALA A 54 -14.75 4.76 -6.50
CA ALA A 54 -15.22 6.00 -7.10
C ALA A 54 -15.15 7.13 -6.08
N VAL A 55 -14.32 8.13 -6.34
CA VAL A 55 -14.16 9.32 -5.49
C VAL A 55 -14.65 10.54 -6.26
N GLN A 56 -15.59 11.28 -5.67
CA GLN A 56 -16.12 12.50 -6.23
C GLN A 56 -15.99 13.62 -5.20
N VAL A 57 -15.08 14.56 -5.45
CA VAL A 57 -14.75 15.64 -4.48
C VAL A 57 -15.81 16.75 -4.46
N LYS A 58 -16.48 16.98 -5.60
CA LYS A 58 -17.54 17.98 -5.76
C LYS A 58 -18.75 17.32 -6.42
N ARG A 59 -19.97 17.68 -5.99
CA ARG A 59 -21.24 17.06 -6.45
C ARG A 59 -21.38 17.00 -7.98
N ASP A 60 -20.97 18.05 -8.67
CA ASP A 60 -21.08 18.16 -10.14
C ASP A 60 -19.71 18.02 -10.83
N GLY A 61 -18.70 17.55 -10.09
CA GLY A 61 -17.36 17.33 -10.61
C GLY A 61 -17.20 15.93 -11.22
N PRO A 62 -16.14 15.73 -12.02
CA PRO A 62 -15.82 14.41 -12.57
C PRO A 62 -15.50 13.41 -11.45
N THR A 63 -15.86 12.15 -11.66
CA THR A 63 -15.54 11.03 -10.76
C THR A 63 -14.15 10.49 -11.08
N SER A 64 -13.28 10.44 -10.07
CA SER A 64 -11.98 9.80 -10.16
C SER A 64 -12.08 8.36 -9.69
N TRP A 65 -11.54 7.44 -10.48
CA TRP A 65 -11.51 6.01 -10.16
C TRP A 65 -10.12 5.60 -9.71
N PHE A 66 -10.05 4.98 -8.53
CA PHE A 66 -8.80 4.49 -7.95
C PHE A 66 -8.84 2.98 -7.82
N ASN A 67 -7.88 2.29 -8.43
CA ASN A 67 -7.70 0.84 -8.27
C ASN A 67 -6.89 0.57 -7.00
N VAL A 68 -7.56 0.09 -5.96
CA VAL A 68 -6.93 -0.23 -4.67
C VAL A 68 -6.64 -1.72 -4.60
N ILE A 69 -5.48 -2.06 -4.04
CA ILE A 69 -5.05 -3.44 -3.79
C ILE A 69 -4.71 -3.56 -2.30
N ALA A 70 -5.39 -4.47 -1.61
CA ALA A 70 -5.09 -4.81 -0.23
C ALA A 70 -4.38 -6.15 -0.15
N PHE A 71 -3.25 -6.18 0.56
CA PHE A 71 -2.46 -7.40 0.82
C PHE A 71 -2.60 -7.88 2.27
N ASN A 72 -3.21 -7.08 3.15
CA ASN A 72 -3.38 -7.44 4.54
C ASN A 72 -4.58 -8.40 4.69
N GLU A 73 -4.35 -9.59 5.23
CA GLU A 73 -5.37 -10.64 5.35
C GLU A 73 -6.61 -10.22 6.14
N GLN A 74 -6.44 -9.51 7.25
CA GLN A 74 -7.57 -9.05 8.06
C GLN A 74 -8.43 -8.05 7.29
N GLN A 75 -7.81 -7.15 6.51
CA GLN A 75 -8.53 -6.24 5.65
C GLN A 75 -9.22 -6.97 4.50
N ILE A 76 -8.57 -7.96 3.89
CA ILE A 76 -9.17 -8.79 2.84
C ILE A 76 -10.43 -9.48 3.36
N ASN A 77 -10.35 -10.16 4.51
CA ASN A 77 -11.49 -10.86 5.11
C ASN A 77 -12.65 -9.90 5.42
N TYR A 78 -12.34 -8.77 6.07
CA TYR A 78 -13.35 -7.74 6.37
C TYR A 78 -14.04 -7.22 5.11
N MET A 79 -13.26 -6.95 4.07
CA MET A 79 -13.78 -6.44 2.81
C MET A 79 -14.64 -7.46 2.08
N THR A 80 -14.25 -8.72 2.05
CA THR A 80 -15.01 -9.79 1.40
C THR A 80 -16.34 -10.07 2.12
N GLU A 81 -16.33 -10.03 3.46
CA GLU A 81 -17.52 -10.30 4.27
C GLU A 81 -18.51 -9.12 4.28
N TYR A 82 -18.04 -7.90 4.51
CA TYR A 82 -18.90 -6.77 4.85
C TYR A 82 -19.05 -5.74 3.74
N VAL A 83 -18.11 -5.65 2.81
CA VAL A 83 -18.14 -4.61 1.76
C VAL A 83 -18.78 -5.17 0.51
N LYS A 84 -19.83 -4.50 0.05
CA LYS A 84 -20.54 -4.79 -1.20
C LYS A 84 -20.45 -3.58 -2.12
N LYS A 85 -20.72 -3.81 -3.41
CA LYS A 85 -20.86 -2.73 -4.40
C LYS A 85 -21.99 -1.79 -3.99
N GLY A 86 -21.75 -0.47 -3.97
CA GLY A 86 -22.78 0.55 -3.67
C GLY A 86 -22.27 1.86 -3.12
#